data_AF-A0A1D3JUQ3-F1
#
_entry.id   AF-A0A1D3JUQ3-F1
#
_cell.length_a   1.000
_cell.length_b   1.000
_cell.length_c   1.000
_cell.angle_alpha   90.00
_cell.angle_beta   90.00
_cell.angle_gamma   90.00
#
_symmetry.space_group_name_H-M   'P 1'
#
loop_
_entity.id
_entity.type
_entity.pdbx_description
1 polymer ?
#
loop_
_entity_poly.entity_id
_entity_poly.type
_entity_poly.pdbx_seq_one_letter_code
_entity_poly.pdbx_strand_id
1 'polypeptide(L)'
;MNQASSSLVSRELLGHVLLLGLDRVAKRNAFDLDLLNALSLAYGEFDRNDDARVAVVFAHGDHFTAGLDLANVSAVMAGGWQPPPGAAIPGACSPALGSANR
;
A
#
# COMPACT_ATOMS: atom_id res chain seq x y z
N MET A 1 19.85 11.75 8.65
CA MET A 1 18.93 11.26 7.60
C MET A 1 19.00 9.74 7.55
N ASN A 2 17.88 9.11 7.16
CA ASN A 2 17.64 7.66 7.00
C ASN A 2 17.51 6.82 8.26
N GLN A 3 16.32 6.90 8.87
CA GLN A 3 15.77 5.72 9.54
C GLN A 3 15.18 4.83 8.44
N ALA A 4 15.95 3.82 8.02
CA ALA A 4 15.42 2.66 7.32
C ALA A 4 14.56 1.87 8.32
N SER A 5 13.39 2.40 8.63
CA SER A 5 12.33 1.61 9.23
C SER A 5 12.05 0.51 8.22
N SER A 6 12.35 -0.74 8.57
CA SER A 6 12.06 -1.97 7.82
C SER A 6 10.57 -2.03 7.46
N SER A 7 10.18 -1.24 6.47
CA SER A 7 8.81 -1.03 6.04
C SER A 7 8.69 -1.69 4.69
N LEU A 8 7.80 -2.67 4.60
CA LEU A 8 7.57 -3.45 3.37
C LEU A 8 7.15 -2.59 2.18
N VAL A 9 6.79 -1.33 2.42
CA VAL A 9 6.51 -0.30 1.41
C VAL A 9 7.25 0.98 1.76
N SER A 10 8.22 1.37 0.93
CA SER A 10 8.91 2.67 1.05
C SER A 10 8.02 3.81 0.57
N ARG A 11 8.21 5.02 1.10
CA ARG A 11 7.44 6.22 0.74
C ARG A 11 8.37 7.38 0.45
N GLU A 12 8.18 8.05 -0.67
CA GLU A 12 8.93 9.25 -1.04
C GLU A 12 8.02 10.24 -1.77
N LEU A 13 7.96 11.50 -1.31
CA LEU A 13 7.19 12.55 -1.98
C LEU A 13 8.13 13.37 -2.87
N LEU A 14 7.93 13.31 -4.18
CA LEU A 14 8.64 14.10 -5.18
C LEU A 14 7.70 15.15 -5.76
N GLY A 15 7.75 16.36 -5.21
CA GLY A 15 6.80 17.42 -5.54
C GLY A 15 5.37 17.00 -5.16
N HIS A 16 4.54 16.76 -6.17
CA HIS A 16 3.15 16.30 -5.98
C HIS A 16 2.95 14.80 -6.26
N VAL A 17 4.03 14.04 -6.41
CA VAL A 17 3.99 12.61 -6.72
C VAL A 17 4.46 11.81 -5.52
N LEU A 18 3.60 10.97 -4.94
CA LEU A 18 3.97 10.05 -3.86
C LEU A 18 4.41 8.71 -4.47
N LEU A 19 5.68 8.38 -4.32
CA LEU A 19 6.27 7.11 -4.72
C LEU A 19 6.08 6.08 -3.61
N LEU A 20 5.46 4.95 -3.93
CA LEU A 20 5.22 3.81 -3.05
C LEU A 20 6.00 2.60 -3.58
N GLY A 21 7.07 2.21 -2.90
CA GLY A 21 7.99 1.17 -3.37
C GLY A 21 7.82 -0.15 -2.62
N LEU A 22 7.48 -1.24 -3.31
CA LEU A 22 7.42 -2.58 -2.71
C LEU A 22 8.83 -3.06 -2.33
N ASP A 23 9.04 -3.38 -1.06
CA ASP A 23 10.35 -3.75 -0.49
C ASP A 23 10.31 -5.13 0.18
N ARG A 24 10.00 -6.16 -0.62
CA ARG A 24 10.06 -7.57 -0.23
C ARG A 24 10.84 -8.37 -1.28
N VAL A 25 12.00 -7.83 -1.68
CA VAL A 25 12.82 -8.31 -2.81
C VAL A 25 13.17 -9.79 -2.71
N ALA A 26 13.50 -10.27 -1.49
CA ALA A 26 13.85 -11.66 -1.24
C ALA A 26 12.73 -12.67 -1.60
N LYS A 27 11.47 -12.22 -1.69
CA LYS A 27 10.31 -13.01 -2.12
C LYS A 27 9.75 -12.51 -3.45
N ARG A 28 10.57 -11.81 -4.25
CA ARG A 28 10.17 -11.19 -5.52
C ARG A 28 8.92 -10.32 -5.37
N ASN A 29 8.80 -9.62 -4.24
CA ASN A 29 7.68 -8.74 -3.93
C ASN A 29 6.31 -9.44 -3.97
N ALA A 30 6.25 -10.73 -3.62
CA ALA A 30 4.99 -11.45 -3.46
C ALA A 30 4.13 -10.84 -2.33
N PHE A 31 2.84 -10.65 -2.58
CA PHE A 31 1.88 -10.08 -1.63
C PHE A 31 1.48 -11.10 -0.57
N ASP A 32 2.03 -10.95 0.64
CA ASP A 32 1.48 -11.53 1.86
C ASP A 32 0.59 -10.51 2.59
N LEU A 33 0.03 -10.91 3.74
CA LEU A 33 -0.86 -10.04 4.51
C LEU A 33 -0.14 -8.77 4.99
N ASP A 34 1.12 -8.88 5.40
CA ASP A 34 1.87 -7.74 5.92
C ASP A 34 2.16 -6.72 4.82
N LEU A 35 2.55 -7.16 3.62
CA LEU A 35 2.76 -6.27 2.48
C LEU A 35 1.44 -5.64 2.00
N LEU A 36 0.35 -6.42 1.96
CA LEU A 36 -0.99 -5.91 1.61
C LEU A 36 -1.46 -4.83 2.60
N ASN A 37 -1.31 -5.09 3.90
CA ASN A 37 -1.66 -4.14 4.95
C ASN A 37 -0.80 -2.87 4.85
N ALA A 38 0.51 -3.02 4.68
CA ALA A 38 1.45 -1.90 4.55
C ALA A 38 1.14 -1.02 3.32
N LEU A 39 0.84 -1.65 2.18
CA LEU A 39 0.47 -0.93 0.96
C LEU A 39 -0.87 -0.20 1.11
N SER A 40 -1.85 -0.83 1.75
CA SER A 40 -3.17 -0.20 1.97
C SER A 40 -3.09 0.99 2.93
N LEU A 41 -2.23 0.91 3.94
CA LEU A 41 -1.92 2.07 4.79
C LEU A 41 -1.24 3.18 4.01
N ALA A 42 -0.29 2.86 3.12
CA ALA A 42 0.38 3.84 2.28
C ALA A 42 -0.60 4.56 1.33
N TYR A 43 -1.58 3.85 0.78
CA TYR A 43 -2.67 4.48 0.04
C TYR A 43 -3.58 5.34 0.92
N GLY A 44 -3.81 4.95 2.17
CA GLY A 44 -4.53 5.80 3.12
C GLY A 44 -3.78 7.10 3.44
N GLU A 45 -2.46 7.04 3.54
CA GLU A 45 -1.63 8.24 3.67
C GLU A 45 -1.69 9.12 2.43
N PHE A 46 -1.67 8.52 1.23
CA PHE A 46 -1.89 9.25 -0.03
C PHE A 46 -3.24 9.97 -0.06
N ASP A 47 -4.32 9.27 0.29
CA ASP A 47 -5.69 9.79 0.28
C ASP A 47 -5.89 11.00 1.20
N ARG A 48 -5.12 11.07 2.30
CA ARG A 48 -5.16 12.15 3.28
C ARG A 48 -4.11 13.24 3.06
N ASN A 49 -3.28 13.13 2.03
CA ASN A 49 -2.19 14.06 1.78
C ASN A 49 -2.56 15.05 0.67
N ASP A 50 -2.98 16.25 1.05
CA ASP A 50 -3.39 17.31 0.12
C ASP A 50 -2.26 17.77 -0.84
N ASP A 51 -0.99 17.54 -0.48
CA ASP A 51 0.15 17.86 -1.34
C ASP A 51 0.38 16.79 -2.43
N ALA A 52 -0.12 15.57 -2.23
CA ALA A 52 0.06 14.46 -3.16
C ALA A 52 -1.12 14.37 -4.15
N ARG A 53 -0.83 14.49 -5.45
CA ARG A 53 -1.84 14.44 -6.52
C ARG A 53 -1.87 13.11 -7.26
N VAL A 54 -0.74 12.40 -7.26
CA VAL A 54 -0.58 11.11 -7.94
C VAL A 54 0.23 10.20 -7.04
N ALA A 55 -0.24 8.97 -6.84
CA ALA A 55 0.56 7.89 -6.27
C ALA A 55 1.13 7.03 -7.40
N VAL A 56 2.44 6.75 -7.36
CA VAL A 56 3.10 5.81 -8.26
C VAL A 56 3.60 4.62 -7.45
N VAL A 57 3.11 3.43 -7.79
CA VAL A 57 3.62 2.19 -7.20
C VAL A 57 4.73 1.65 -8.08
N PHE A 58 5.87 1.39 -7.45
CA PHE A 58 7.01 0.73 -8.07
C PHE A 58 7.52 -0.38 -7.15
N ALA A 59 8.57 -1.10 -7.56
CA ALA A 59 9.14 -2.17 -6.77
C ALA A 59 10.66 -2.04 -6.72
N HIS A 60 11.23 -2.41 -5.57
CA HIS A 60 12.67 -2.56 -5.42
C HIS A 60 13.12 -3.91 -5.98
N GLY A 61 14.37 -3.95 -6.47
CA GLY A 61 14.96 -5.13 -7.09
C GLY A 61 14.47 -5.39 -8.52
N ASP A 62 14.68 -6.61 -9.00
CA ASP A 62 14.53 -6.96 -10.43
C ASP A 62 13.09 -7.28 -10.86
N HIS A 63 12.16 -7.39 -9.91
CA HIS A 63 10.80 -7.88 -10.17
C HIS A 63 9.75 -6.98 -9.53
N PHE A 64 8.70 -6.66 -10.29
CA PHE A 64 7.57 -5.91 -9.75
C PHE A 64 6.83 -6.69 -8.65
N THR A 65 6.32 -7.88 -8.99
CA THR A 65 5.73 -8.83 -8.02
C THR A 65 5.67 -10.23 -8.61
N ALA A 66 5.82 -11.26 -7.77
CA ALA A 66 5.49 -12.64 -8.11
C ALA A 66 3.99 -12.98 -7.91
N GLY A 67 3.16 -11.99 -7.61
CA GLY A 67 1.73 -12.15 -7.39
C GLY A 67 1.38 -12.36 -5.92
N LEU A 68 0.29 -13.10 -5.68
CA LEU A 68 -0.24 -13.33 -4.34
C LEU A 68 0.42 -14.54 -3.67
N ASP A 69 0.89 -14.38 -2.44
CA ASP A 69 1.47 -15.46 -1.63
C ASP A 69 0.34 -16.31 -1.01
N LEU A 70 -0.24 -17.20 -1.81
CA LEU A 70 -1.42 -18.00 -1.42
C LEU A 70 -1.18 -18.85 -0.16
N ALA A 71 0.06 -19.26 0.11
CA ALA A 71 0.41 -19.99 1.32
C ALA A 71 0.14 -19.16 2.59
N ASN A 72 0.34 -17.84 2.51
CA ASN A 72 0.13 -16.92 3.63
C ASN A 72 -1.27 -16.32 3.68
N VAL A 73 -1.93 -16.10 2.54
CA VAL A 73 -3.16 -15.29 2.51
C VAL A 73 -4.45 -16.09 2.29
N SER A 74 -4.37 -17.36 1.86
CA SER A 74 -5.55 -18.13 1.39
C SER A 74 -6.71 -18.16 2.39
N ALA A 75 -6.44 -18.44 3.67
CA ALA A 75 -7.48 -18.49 4.71
C ALA A 75 -8.15 -17.14 4.96
N VAL A 76 -7.36 -16.07 4.99
CA VAL A 76 -7.86 -14.71 5.25
C VAL A 76 -8.64 -14.18 4.04
N MET A 77 -8.18 -14.48 2.83
CA MET A 77 -8.90 -14.10 1.60
C MET A 77 -10.24 -14.82 1.49
N ALA A 78 -10.29 -16.11 1.86
CA ALA A 78 -11.55 -16.86 1.89
C ALA A 78 -12.55 -16.31 2.93
N GLY A 79 -12.05 -15.76 4.04
CA GLY A 79 -12.87 -15.14 5.10
C GLY A 79 -13.27 -13.69 4.84
N GLY A 80 -12.80 -13.08 3.76
CA GLY A 80 -12.99 -11.65 3.50
C GLY A 80 -11.99 -10.80 4.27
N TRP A 81 -10.82 -10.56 3.68
CA TRP A 81 -9.78 -9.73 4.27
C TRP A 81 -10.29 -8.33 4.61
N GLN A 82 -10.03 -7.89 5.84
CA GLN A 82 -10.29 -6.52 6.29
C GLN A 82 -8.96 -5.78 6.45
N PRO A 83 -8.75 -4.67 5.74
CA PRO A 83 -7.54 -3.87 5.88
C PRO A 83 -7.49 -3.18 7.25
N PRO A 84 -6.29 -2.81 7.74
CA PRO A 84 -6.15 -2.14 9.02
C PRO A 84 -6.81 -0.75 9.02
N PRO A 85 -7.16 -0.19 10.20
CA PRO A 85 -7.71 1.16 10.30
C PRO A 85 -6.81 2.20 9.64
N GLY A 86 -7.41 3.15 8.91
CA GLY A 86 -6.69 4.19 8.19
C GLY A 86 -6.13 3.77 6.84
N ALA A 87 -6.30 2.50 6.44
CA ALA A 87 -6.01 2.06 5.09
C ALA A 87 -7.03 2.60 4.06
N ALA A 88 -6.57 2.80 2.83
CA ALA A 88 -7.41 3.01 1.66
C ALA A 88 -7.04 1.97 0.60
N ILE A 89 -8.03 1.56 -0.20
CA ILE A 89 -7.83 0.61 -1.31
C ILE A 89 -8.23 1.31 -2.61
N PRO A 90 -7.36 1.33 -3.64
CA PRO A 90 -7.70 1.91 -4.93
C PRO A 90 -9.00 1.32 -5.49
N GLY A 91 -9.97 2.18 -5.81
CA GLY A 91 -11.27 1.77 -6.37
C GLY A 91 -12.27 1.21 -5.36
N ALA A 92 -11.89 1.03 -4.08
CA ALA A 92 -12.87 0.78 -3.03
C ALA A 92 -13.61 2.09 -2.72
N CYS A 93 -14.94 2.03 -2.67
CA CYS A 93 -15.74 3.16 -2.24
C CYS A 93 -15.55 3.34 -0.74
N SER A 94 -14.78 4.36 -0.33
CA SER A 94 -14.72 4.76 1.07
C SER A 94 -16.15 5.10 1.54
N PRO A 95 -16.67 4.47 2.61
CA PRO A 95 -17.98 4.84 3.15
C PRO A 95 -18.00 6.27 3.73
N ALA A 96 -16.86 6.97 3.76
CA ALA A 96 -16.66 8.26 4.39
C ALA A 96 -16.88 9.49 3.47
N LEU A 97 -17.34 9.35 2.21
CA LEU A 97 -17.82 10.51 1.44
C LEU A 97 -19.32 10.79 1.69
N GLY A 98 -19.66 10.94 2.96
CA GLY A 98 -20.92 11.50 3.43
C GLY A 98 -20.64 12.81 4.17
N SER A 99 -20.87 13.93 3.50
CA SER A 99 -20.76 15.32 3.98
C SER A 99 -19.37 15.83 4.40
N ALA A 100 -18.72 16.57 3.50
CA ALA A 100 -18.03 17.80 3.86
C ALA A 100 -18.01 18.72 2.63
N ASN A 101 -18.90 19.70 2.71
CA ASN A 101 -19.06 20.93 1.92
C ASN A 101 -17.89 21.28 0.97
N ARG A 102 -18.20 21.35 -0.33
CA ARG A 102 -17.46 22.11 -1.33
C ARG A 102 -18.11 23.47 -1.49
#